data_AF-A0A847HE95-F1
#
_entry.id   AF-A0A847HE95-F1
#
_cell.length_a   1.000
_cell.length_b   1.000
_cell.length_c   1.000
_cell.angle_alpha   90.00
_cell.angle_beta   90.00
_cell.angle_gamma   90.00
#
_symmetry.space_group_name_H-M   'P 1'
#
loop_
_entity.id
_entity.type
_entity.pdbx_description
1 polymer ?
#
loop_
_entity_poly.entity_id
_entity_poly.type
_entity_poly.pdbx_seq_one_letter_code
_entity_poly.pdbx_strand_id
1 'polypeptide(L)'
;MTITYYFKKRSGSVMFMTAAFGVVLLAVTALVTDIGYLYLEQARLQTAVNAGWKAGFDRMTQIKSGGNPILTEEHKTQIIQHVRDVIKSNGYTDEELTDLEVIFPNDNQLLVRSKKDVGLFFAQVMDIRSKEVDSGRENLGDLGTIIPLGIPHGITRDVSPTKYRFEPFAPNETFTVGKEYIIKLGETEIPQPGDAPWGVIPKDINDKKDFGFVIGSIYTIKYGSGQLTDAGQGLNGNFGALDVDSAFDDGHGGGASGKEYVDPNDGRTYADNYEGWIKYGLNKNKFPGLKIGDELWPETGNMAGPTRDGVEYRIEHDMLDIRIPVVPSFPKGQSSMVTIIGFLNFRLSIVGGSGNNATVTGTYMGSEYAVDNASGELKISYGRIDPDNVSDNESQYLDNFKYGYSAPVEYGQMILPENGNAKEPTATAVAYRLLDKEESPKKVIVPITEVPEEVNDNNFPTATATTIYDLKATDSPEGEAYIASYPFKTSVRVTGFAEFKLLDEGNYTRVGENYEDGDNGDLGPVMPGQVRGTFERYIVEPGKYPMP
;
A
#
# COMPACT_ATOMS: atom_id res chain seq x y z
N MET A 1 46.48 60.38 -88.33
CA MET A 1 45.10 60.16 -87.85
C MET A 1 45.22 59.68 -86.42
N THR A 2 44.98 60.57 -85.46
CA THR A 2 45.32 60.38 -84.04
C THR A 2 44.11 59.75 -83.34
N ILE A 3 44.28 58.56 -82.76
CA ILE A 3 43.23 57.89 -81.98
C ILE A 3 43.27 58.43 -80.55
N THR A 4 42.27 59.21 -80.19
CA THR A 4 42.11 59.77 -78.84
C THR A 4 41.27 58.81 -77.99
N TYR A 5 41.88 58.21 -76.97
CA TYR A 5 41.16 57.39 -75.98
C TYR A 5 40.34 58.29 -75.03
N TYR A 6 39.02 58.15 -75.06
CA TYR A 6 38.10 58.75 -74.09
C TYR A 6 38.08 57.92 -72.79
N PHE A 7 38.86 58.31 -71.78
CA PHE A 7 38.69 57.79 -70.42
C PHE A 7 37.48 58.45 -69.77
N LYS A 8 36.36 57.71 -69.68
CA LYS A 8 35.16 58.10 -68.94
C LYS A 8 35.50 58.13 -67.44
N LYS A 9 35.50 59.32 -66.80
CA LYS A 9 35.68 59.49 -65.35
C LYS A 9 34.69 58.60 -64.60
N ARG A 10 35.19 57.57 -63.89
CA ARG A 10 34.40 56.74 -62.98
C ARG A 10 34.34 57.43 -61.62
N SER A 11 33.14 57.44 -61.04
CA SER A 11 32.70 58.24 -59.90
C SER A 11 33.33 57.79 -58.57
N GLY A 12 33.99 58.72 -57.86
CA GLY A 12 34.53 58.49 -56.51
C GLY A 12 33.50 58.08 -55.46
N SER A 13 32.21 58.24 -55.73
CA SER A 13 31.11 57.75 -54.89
C SER A 13 31.12 56.23 -54.71
N VAL A 14 31.54 55.46 -55.71
CA VAL A 14 31.59 53.98 -55.60
C VAL A 14 32.67 53.55 -54.62
N MET A 15 33.82 54.24 -54.60
CA MET A 15 34.92 53.94 -53.70
C MET A 15 34.53 54.28 -52.24
N PHE A 16 33.86 55.40 -52.03
CA PHE A 16 33.32 55.78 -50.73
C PHE A 16 32.24 54.80 -50.23
N MET A 17 31.29 54.43 -51.09
CA MET A 17 30.25 53.45 -50.74
C MET A 17 30.85 52.08 -50.45
N THR A 18 31.84 51.63 -51.21
CA THR A 18 32.51 50.34 -50.98
C THR A 18 33.27 50.35 -49.64
N ALA A 19 33.97 51.44 -49.32
CA ALA A 19 34.64 51.59 -48.02
C ALA A 19 33.64 51.62 -46.86
N ALA A 20 32.54 52.38 -47.00
CA ALA A 20 31.48 52.45 -45.99
C ALA A 20 30.81 51.09 -45.76
N PHE A 21 30.45 50.38 -46.85
CA PHE A 21 29.88 49.03 -46.75
C PHE A 21 30.88 48.02 -46.19
N GLY A 22 32.17 48.13 -46.52
CA GLY A 22 33.21 47.27 -45.93
C GLY A 22 33.29 47.41 -44.41
N VAL A 23 33.21 48.65 -43.89
CA VAL A 23 33.17 48.91 -42.45
C VAL A 23 31.91 48.33 -41.81
N VAL A 24 30.74 48.50 -42.45
CA VAL A 24 29.48 47.92 -41.96
C VAL A 24 29.53 46.40 -41.93
N LEU A 25 30.09 45.77 -42.97
CA LEU A 25 30.19 44.32 -43.07
C LEU A 25 31.12 43.75 -41.99
N LEU A 26 32.25 44.42 -41.73
CA LEU A 26 33.15 44.09 -40.62
C LEU A 26 32.45 44.25 -39.25
N ALA A 27 31.68 45.32 -39.05
CA ALA A 27 30.92 45.54 -37.82
C ALA A 27 29.86 44.46 -37.59
N VAL A 28 29.16 44.02 -38.65
CA VAL A 28 28.19 42.91 -38.56
C VAL A 28 28.89 41.59 -38.25
N THR A 29 30.01 41.27 -38.89
CA THR A 29 30.76 40.03 -38.58
C THR A 29 31.31 40.02 -37.15
N ALA A 30 31.77 41.17 -36.67
CA ALA A 30 32.19 41.37 -35.30
C ALA A 30 31.06 41.10 -34.30
N LEU A 31 29.87 41.67 -34.55
CA LEU A 31 28.68 41.45 -33.73
C LEU A 31 28.25 39.97 -33.73
N VAL A 32 28.23 39.33 -34.90
CA VAL A 32 27.89 37.90 -35.02
C VAL A 32 28.87 37.03 -34.25
N THR A 33 30.16 37.39 -34.26
CA THR A 33 31.20 36.66 -33.53
C THR A 33 31.00 36.78 -32.01
N ASP A 34 30.74 37.99 -31.50
CA ASP A 34 30.48 38.22 -30.08
C ASP A 34 29.21 37.50 -29.60
N ILE A 35 28.12 37.55 -30.37
CA ILE A 35 26.87 36.82 -30.04
C ILE A 35 27.08 35.30 -30.10
N GLY A 36 27.80 34.82 -31.11
CA GLY A 36 28.12 33.40 -31.24
C GLY A 36 28.98 32.88 -30.08
N TYR A 37 29.98 33.67 -29.67
CA TYR A 37 30.81 33.35 -28.51
C TYR A 37 30.02 33.36 -27.20
N LEU A 38 29.15 34.35 -27.00
CA LEU A 38 28.24 34.39 -25.85
C LEU A 38 27.34 33.14 -25.77
N TYR A 39 26.76 32.73 -26.90
CA TYR A 39 25.91 31.54 -26.94
C TYR A 39 26.69 30.26 -26.66
N LEU A 40 27.92 30.17 -27.15
CA LEU A 40 28.82 29.05 -26.86
C LEU A 40 29.16 28.97 -25.37
N GLU A 41 29.51 30.09 -24.74
CA GLU A 41 29.82 30.13 -23.31
C GLU A 41 28.58 29.83 -22.45
N GLN A 42 27.40 30.32 -22.84
CA GLN A 42 26.12 29.94 -22.20
C GLN A 42 25.88 28.42 -22.27
N ALA A 43 26.04 27.80 -23.44
CA ALA A 43 25.82 26.36 -23.61
C ALA A 43 26.83 25.51 -22.83
N ARG A 44 28.10 25.96 -22.77
CA ARG A 44 29.15 25.34 -21.95
C ARG A 44 28.82 25.43 -20.46
N LEU A 45 28.41 26.62 -19.99
CA LEU A 45 28.06 26.84 -18.60
C LEU A 45 26.87 25.97 -18.20
N GLN A 46 25.85 25.91 -19.06
CA GLN A 46 24.69 25.05 -18.85
C GLN A 46 25.06 23.57 -18.80
N THR A 47 25.96 23.10 -19.67
CA THR A 47 26.42 21.71 -19.65
C THR A 47 27.16 21.39 -18.35
N ALA A 48 28.04 22.28 -17.91
CA ALA A 48 28.80 22.11 -16.67
C ALA A 48 27.90 22.13 -15.43
N VAL A 49 26.96 23.09 -15.34
CA VAL A 49 25.97 23.17 -14.25
C VAL A 49 25.09 21.92 -14.23
N ASN A 50 24.65 21.44 -15.40
CA ASN A 50 23.84 20.22 -15.51
C ASN A 50 24.58 18.99 -15.02
N ALA A 51 25.86 18.85 -15.35
CA ALA A 51 26.71 17.76 -14.90
C ALA A 51 27.01 17.85 -13.40
N GLY A 52 27.36 19.04 -12.90
CA GLY A 52 27.59 19.30 -11.49
C GLY A 52 26.37 19.00 -10.64
N TRP A 53 25.20 19.50 -11.03
CA TRP A 53 23.93 19.19 -10.37
C TRP A 53 23.66 17.68 -10.34
N LYS A 54 23.85 16.98 -11.46
CA LYS A 54 23.60 15.52 -11.52
C LYS A 54 24.53 14.79 -10.56
N ALA A 55 25.82 15.10 -10.56
CA ALA A 55 26.78 14.47 -9.68
C ALA A 55 26.50 14.78 -8.20
N GLY A 56 26.16 16.03 -7.87
CA GLY A 56 25.76 16.41 -6.52
C GLY A 56 24.51 15.66 -6.06
N PHE A 57 23.51 15.54 -6.93
CA PHE A 57 22.29 14.79 -6.64
C PHE A 57 22.57 13.29 -6.45
N ASP A 58 23.37 12.69 -7.34
CA ASP A 58 23.79 11.28 -7.23
C ASP A 58 24.50 11.01 -5.89
N ARG A 59 25.39 11.93 -5.47
CA ARG A 59 26.09 11.84 -4.17
C ARG A 59 25.13 12.01 -2.98
N MET A 60 24.18 12.92 -3.09
CA MET A 60 23.15 13.13 -2.07
C MET A 60 22.33 11.86 -1.86
N THR A 61 21.86 11.24 -2.94
CA THR A 61 21.13 9.97 -2.92
C THR A 61 21.95 8.86 -2.27
N GLN A 62 23.25 8.77 -2.60
CA GLN A 62 24.15 7.77 -2.02
C GLN A 62 24.31 7.90 -0.50
N ILE A 63 24.41 9.13 0.01
CA ILE A 63 24.51 9.38 1.47
C ILE A 63 23.22 8.94 2.17
N LYS A 64 22.08 9.25 1.55
CA LYS A 64 20.77 8.90 2.08
C LYS A 64 20.49 7.41 2.09
N SER A 65 20.82 6.71 1.01
CA SER A 65 20.71 5.25 0.91
C SER A 65 21.62 4.52 1.91
N GLY A 66 22.62 5.20 2.47
CA GLY A 66 23.47 4.67 3.55
C GLY A 66 22.88 4.78 4.96
N GLY A 67 21.58 5.08 5.10
CA GLY A 67 20.90 5.20 6.41
C GLY A 67 20.98 6.60 7.04
N ASN A 68 21.28 7.64 6.24
CA ASN A 68 21.31 9.03 6.70
C ASN A 68 20.19 9.84 6.04
N PRO A 69 18.94 9.72 6.50
CA PRO A 69 17.80 10.38 5.87
C PRO A 69 17.90 11.93 5.88
N ILE A 70 18.56 12.47 6.92
CA ILE A 70 18.77 13.90 7.15
C ILE A 70 20.21 14.27 6.80
N LEU A 71 20.39 15.34 6.01
CA LEU A 71 21.72 15.79 5.61
C LEU A 71 22.33 16.70 6.69
N THR A 72 23.41 16.23 7.30
CA THR A 72 24.23 17.05 8.20
C THR A 72 24.99 18.11 7.39
N GLU A 73 25.49 19.16 8.07
CA GLU A 73 26.33 20.19 7.42
C GLU A 73 27.61 19.60 6.81
N GLU A 74 28.13 18.49 7.37
CA GLU A 74 29.23 17.75 6.78
C GLU A 74 28.84 17.10 5.44
N HIS A 75 27.67 16.45 5.39
CA HIS A 75 27.15 15.86 4.14
C HIS A 75 26.95 16.93 3.06
N LYS A 76 26.37 18.07 3.42
CA LYS A 76 26.19 19.21 2.50
C LYS A 76 27.54 19.70 1.96
N THR A 77 28.55 19.82 2.82
CA THR A 77 29.91 20.21 2.41
C THR A 77 30.50 19.21 1.41
N GLN A 78 30.34 17.90 1.62
CA GLN A 78 30.80 16.87 0.68
C GLN A 78 30.09 16.96 -0.67
N ILE A 79 28.78 17.20 -0.68
CA ILE A 79 28.00 17.35 -1.91
C ILE A 79 28.45 18.62 -2.67
N ILE A 80 28.58 19.76 -1.98
CA ILE A 80 29.06 21.01 -2.57
C ILE A 80 30.45 20.83 -3.21
N GLN A 81 31.35 20.14 -2.50
CA GLN A 81 32.69 19.87 -3.01
C GLN A 81 32.63 18.99 -4.28
N HIS A 82 31.80 17.94 -4.27
CA HIS A 82 31.65 17.07 -5.43
C HIS A 82 31.06 17.81 -6.65
N VAL A 83 30.08 18.68 -6.45
CA VAL A 83 29.55 19.56 -7.51
C VAL A 83 30.66 20.43 -8.10
N ARG A 84 31.48 21.06 -7.24
CA ARG A 84 32.62 21.89 -7.68
C ARG A 84 33.63 21.08 -8.49
N ASP A 85 34.00 19.91 -8.03
CA ASP A 85 35.00 19.07 -8.71
C ASP A 85 34.55 18.66 -10.11
N VAL A 86 33.26 18.33 -10.27
CA VAL A 86 32.69 17.98 -11.57
C VAL A 86 32.60 19.20 -12.48
N ILE A 87 32.21 20.37 -11.98
CA ILE A 87 32.21 21.60 -12.79
C ILE A 87 33.65 21.96 -13.23
N LYS A 88 34.66 21.79 -12.37
CA LYS A 88 36.06 21.97 -12.73
C LYS A 88 36.52 21.00 -13.82
N SER A 89 36.08 19.74 -13.75
CA SER A 89 36.37 18.75 -14.79
C SER A 89 35.78 19.11 -16.16
N ASN A 90 34.75 19.97 -16.19
CA ASN A 90 34.17 20.54 -17.40
C ASN A 90 34.91 21.80 -17.91
N GLY A 91 36.08 22.12 -17.35
CA GLY A 91 36.98 23.16 -17.87
C GLY A 91 36.87 24.52 -17.19
N TYR A 92 36.22 24.59 -16.02
CA TYR A 92 36.10 25.83 -15.24
C TYR A 92 37.16 25.89 -14.14
N THR A 93 37.68 27.09 -13.89
CA THR A 93 38.66 27.36 -12.81
C THR A 93 37.98 27.81 -11.52
N ASP A 94 38.70 27.79 -10.39
CA ASP A 94 38.18 28.32 -9.11
C ASP A 94 37.80 29.81 -9.19
N GLU A 95 38.52 30.58 -10.01
CA GLU A 95 38.27 32.01 -10.22
C GLU A 95 36.99 32.27 -11.00
N GLU A 96 36.60 31.36 -11.91
CA GLU A 96 35.36 31.45 -12.68
C GLU A 96 34.14 30.89 -11.93
N LEU A 97 34.35 30.28 -10.75
CA LEU A 97 33.31 29.66 -9.92
C LEU A 97 33.03 30.44 -8.64
N THR A 98 33.47 31.69 -8.54
CA THR A 98 33.23 32.54 -7.36
C THR A 98 31.75 32.73 -7.05
N ASP A 99 30.92 32.79 -8.11
CA ASP A 99 29.47 32.96 -8.02
C ASP A 99 28.71 31.62 -8.19
N LEU A 100 29.37 30.49 -7.93
CA LEU A 100 28.70 29.19 -7.87
C LEU A 100 27.94 29.05 -6.55
N GLU A 101 26.62 29.06 -6.66
CA GLU A 101 25.70 28.80 -5.55
C GLU A 101 25.20 27.36 -5.62
N VAL A 102 25.37 26.62 -4.53
CA VAL A 102 24.78 25.29 -4.33
C VAL A 102 23.88 25.39 -3.12
N ILE A 103 22.58 25.28 -3.36
CA ILE A 103 21.53 25.50 -2.37
C ILE A 103 20.77 24.19 -2.17
N PHE A 104 20.41 23.91 -0.92
CA PHE A 104 19.57 22.79 -0.52
C PHE A 104 18.25 23.36 0.02
N PRO A 105 17.22 23.56 -0.81
CA PRO A 105 15.94 24.09 -0.34
C PRO A 105 15.25 23.17 0.67
N ASN A 106 15.53 21.87 0.59
CA ASN A 106 15.22 20.87 1.59
C ASN A 106 16.22 19.70 1.46
N ASP A 107 16.13 18.70 2.34
CA ASP A 107 17.04 17.55 2.31
C ASP A 107 16.93 16.70 1.02
N ASN A 108 15.88 16.86 0.22
CA ASN A 108 15.63 16.10 -1.01
C ASN A 108 15.86 16.91 -2.29
N GLN A 109 16.27 18.17 -2.18
CA GLN A 109 16.41 19.09 -3.30
C GLN A 109 17.81 19.66 -3.39
N LEU A 110 18.30 19.75 -4.62
CA LEU A 110 19.55 20.40 -4.95
C LEU A 110 19.29 21.45 -6.02
N LEU A 111 19.74 22.67 -5.76
CA LEU A 111 19.76 23.77 -6.71
C LEU A 111 21.22 24.17 -6.94
N VAL A 112 21.66 24.17 -8.19
CA VAL A 112 22.99 24.65 -8.58
C VAL A 112 22.81 25.81 -9.54
N ARG A 113 23.38 26.97 -9.19
CA ARG A 113 23.39 28.19 -10.01
C ARG A 113 24.81 28.70 -10.16
N SER A 114 25.14 29.20 -11.33
CA SER A 114 26.43 29.81 -11.58
C SER A 114 26.30 30.96 -12.55
N LYS A 115 26.99 32.06 -12.24
CA LYS A 115 27.12 33.24 -13.08
C LYS A 115 28.54 33.37 -13.57
N LYS A 116 28.69 33.84 -14.81
CA LYS A 116 29.98 34.13 -15.42
C LYS A 116 29.90 35.40 -16.26
N ASP A 117 30.87 36.29 -16.07
CA ASP A 117 31.06 37.43 -16.96
C ASP A 117 31.87 37.01 -18.20
N VAL A 118 31.24 37.12 -19.38
CA VAL A 118 31.89 36.81 -20.65
C VAL A 118 32.36 38.11 -21.28
N GLY A 119 33.68 38.26 -21.44
CA GLY A 119 34.27 39.37 -22.16
C GLY A 119 33.88 39.35 -23.64
N LEU A 120 33.47 40.50 -24.17
CA LEU A 120 33.17 40.68 -25.59
C LEU A 120 34.38 41.28 -26.29
N PHE A 121 34.66 40.88 -27.53
CA PHE A 121 35.87 41.29 -28.23
C PHE A 121 35.64 42.60 -29.00
N PHE A 122 34.51 42.72 -29.70
CA PHE A 122 34.27 43.84 -30.61
C PHE A 122 33.21 44.82 -30.09
N ALA A 123 32.30 44.36 -29.24
CA ALA A 123 31.32 45.22 -28.56
C ALA A 123 31.98 46.24 -27.62
N GLN A 124 33.26 46.04 -27.27
CA GLN A 124 34.09 47.03 -26.56
C GLN A 124 34.18 48.37 -27.29
N VAL A 125 34.12 48.36 -28.62
CA VAL A 125 34.12 49.59 -29.44
C VAL A 125 32.85 50.42 -29.20
N MET A 126 31.78 49.79 -28.71
CA MET A 126 30.52 50.43 -28.29
C MET A 126 30.42 50.55 -26.76
N ASP A 127 31.54 50.47 -26.04
CA ASP A 127 31.66 50.51 -24.57
C ASP A 127 30.93 49.36 -23.83
N ILE A 128 30.67 48.25 -24.52
CA ILE A 128 30.14 47.02 -23.90
C ILE A 128 31.29 46.02 -23.76
N ARG A 129 31.87 45.91 -22.57
CA ARG A 129 33.10 45.13 -22.34
C ARG A 129 32.86 43.67 -21.98
N SER A 130 31.76 43.39 -21.30
CA SER A 130 31.36 42.04 -20.90
C SER A 130 29.85 41.94 -20.87
N LYS A 131 29.36 40.69 -20.85
CA LYS A 131 27.96 40.39 -20.57
C LYS A 131 27.89 39.16 -19.66
N GLU A 132 27.06 39.27 -18.63
CA GLU A 132 26.79 38.17 -17.70
C GLU A 132 25.99 37.07 -18.42
N VAL A 133 26.42 35.82 -18.25
CA VAL A 133 25.67 34.61 -18.56
C VAL A 133 25.36 33.88 -17.26
N ASP A 134 24.15 33.35 -17.14
CA ASP A 134 23.66 32.65 -15.95
C ASP A 134 23.11 31.28 -16.36
N SER A 135 23.41 30.25 -15.58
CA SER A 135 22.76 28.96 -15.69
C SER A 135 22.39 28.43 -14.31
N GLY A 136 21.15 27.93 -14.20
CA GLY A 136 20.64 27.25 -13.03
C GLY A 136 20.02 25.91 -13.37
N ARG A 137 20.16 24.93 -12.48
CA ARG A 137 19.41 23.67 -12.51
C ARG A 137 18.89 23.34 -11.12
N GLU A 138 17.62 22.97 -11.06
CA GLU A 138 16.90 22.52 -9.86
C GLU A 138 16.15 21.21 -10.14
N ASN A 139 15.79 20.52 -9.05
CA ASN A 139 14.79 19.46 -9.11
C ASN A 139 13.44 20.04 -9.56
N LEU A 140 12.62 19.24 -10.24
CA LEU A 140 11.28 19.63 -10.67
C LEU A 140 10.34 19.84 -9.48
N GLY A 141 10.39 21.02 -8.85
CA GLY A 141 9.46 21.45 -7.81
C GLY A 141 9.51 20.64 -6.51
N ASP A 142 8.69 21.10 -5.56
CA ASP A 142 8.40 20.49 -4.25
C ASP A 142 7.72 19.12 -4.43
N LEU A 143 8.51 18.13 -4.84
CA LEU A 143 8.10 16.73 -4.97
C LEU A 143 8.05 16.10 -3.58
N GLY A 144 6.97 15.40 -3.30
CA GLY A 144 6.92 14.48 -2.17
C GLY A 144 8.00 13.39 -2.27
N THR A 145 8.23 12.68 -1.17
CA THR A 145 9.13 11.51 -1.19
C THR A 145 8.34 10.22 -1.28
N ILE A 146 8.94 9.18 -1.89
CA ILE A 146 8.32 7.86 -1.99
C ILE A 146 8.18 7.28 -0.60
N ILE A 147 6.99 6.85 -0.22
CA ILE A 147 6.74 6.14 1.05
C ILE A 147 6.54 4.65 0.79
N PRO A 148 6.75 3.78 1.80
CA PRO A 148 6.62 2.33 1.65
C PRO A 148 5.14 1.89 1.68
N LEU A 149 4.31 2.53 0.87
CA LEU A 149 2.90 2.17 0.66
C LEU A 149 2.61 2.05 -0.83
N GLY A 150 1.91 0.99 -1.23
CA GLY A 150 1.38 0.78 -2.58
C GLY A 150 -0.15 0.86 -2.58
N ILE A 151 -0.70 1.47 -3.62
CA ILE A 151 -2.16 1.51 -3.85
C ILE A 151 -2.52 0.91 -5.21
N PRO A 152 -3.70 0.29 -5.35
CA PRO A 152 -4.21 -0.08 -6.67
C PRO A 152 -4.75 1.14 -7.44
N HIS A 153 -4.86 1.03 -8.77
CA HIS A 153 -5.42 2.10 -9.60
C HIS A 153 -6.95 2.08 -9.62
N GLY A 154 -7.55 2.66 -8.58
CA GLY A 154 -9.01 2.70 -8.43
C GLY A 154 -9.46 3.25 -7.08
N ILE A 155 -10.75 3.17 -6.82
CA ILE A 155 -11.35 3.60 -5.55
C ILE A 155 -11.27 2.44 -4.55
N THR A 156 -10.49 2.63 -3.49
CA THR A 156 -10.40 1.70 -2.37
C THR A 156 -11.23 2.20 -1.20
N ARG A 157 -12.05 1.31 -0.63
CA ARG A 157 -12.89 1.57 0.54
C ARG A 157 -12.57 0.58 1.65
N ASP A 158 -12.49 1.08 2.86
CA ASP A 158 -12.24 0.27 4.05
C ASP A 158 -13.57 0.03 4.76
N VAL A 159 -14.16 -1.15 4.56
CA VAL A 159 -15.57 -1.40 4.92
C VAL A 159 -15.75 -2.05 6.28
N SER A 160 -14.73 -2.76 6.79
CA SER A 160 -14.71 -3.36 8.13
C SER A 160 -13.29 -3.66 8.59
N PRO A 161 -13.07 -4.08 9.86
CA PRO A 161 -11.76 -4.50 10.33
C PRO A 161 -11.09 -5.55 9.42
N THR A 162 -11.86 -6.50 8.86
CA THR A 162 -11.33 -7.60 8.03
C THR A 162 -11.53 -7.47 6.54
N LYS A 163 -12.39 -6.55 6.06
CA LYS A 163 -12.75 -6.49 4.65
C LYS A 163 -12.59 -5.11 4.05
N TYR A 164 -12.31 -5.09 2.75
CA TYR A 164 -12.18 -3.89 1.94
C TYR A 164 -12.99 -4.04 0.64
N ARG A 165 -13.22 -2.94 -0.06
CA ARG A 165 -13.73 -2.97 -1.44
C ARG A 165 -12.81 -2.20 -2.34
N PHE A 166 -12.70 -2.68 -3.57
CA PHE A 166 -11.95 -2.02 -4.61
C PHE A 166 -12.78 -1.94 -5.89
N GLU A 167 -12.87 -0.74 -6.43
CA GLU A 167 -13.48 -0.46 -7.74
C GLU A 167 -12.37 0.05 -8.66
N PRO A 168 -11.86 -0.77 -9.60
CA PRO A 168 -10.84 -0.32 -10.54
C PRO A 168 -11.40 0.81 -11.41
N PHE A 169 -10.57 1.78 -11.74
CA PHE A 169 -10.97 2.84 -12.67
C PHE A 169 -11.21 2.28 -14.07
N ALA A 170 -12.23 2.80 -14.75
CA ALA A 170 -12.35 2.61 -16.19
C ALA A 170 -11.16 3.25 -16.93
N PRO A 171 -10.87 2.88 -18.19
CA PRO A 171 -9.70 3.39 -18.93
C PRO A 171 -9.59 4.92 -19.07
N ASN A 172 -10.68 5.65 -18.85
CA ASN A 172 -10.76 7.11 -18.91
C ASN A 172 -11.01 7.75 -17.53
N GLU A 173 -11.05 6.95 -16.47
CA GLU A 173 -11.19 7.41 -15.10
C GLU A 173 -9.82 7.48 -14.44
N THR A 174 -9.65 8.50 -13.60
CA THR A 174 -8.40 8.77 -12.91
C THR A 174 -8.68 9.31 -11.52
N PHE A 175 -7.65 9.35 -10.68
CA PHE A 175 -7.72 10.11 -9.45
C PHE A 175 -8.05 11.58 -9.75
N THR A 176 -8.98 12.11 -8.97
CA THR A 176 -9.44 13.51 -9.06
C THR A 176 -8.64 14.39 -8.11
N VAL A 177 -8.06 15.49 -8.62
CA VAL A 177 -7.27 16.44 -7.82
C VAL A 177 -8.11 17.02 -6.68
N GLY A 178 -7.54 17.03 -5.48
CA GLY A 178 -8.17 17.47 -4.25
C GLY A 178 -9.16 16.48 -3.62
N LYS A 179 -9.49 15.37 -4.29
CA LYS A 179 -10.34 14.31 -3.71
C LYS A 179 -9.52 13.45 -2.74
N GLU A 180 -10.15 13.08 -1.63
CA GLU A 180 -9.62 12.19 -0.60
C GLU A 180 -9.63 10.73 -1.07
N TYR A 181 -8.56 9.98 -0.77
CA TYR A 181 -8.44 8.55 -1.00
C TYR A 181 -7.75 7.85 0.17
N ILE A 182 -7.98 6.54 0.28
CA ILE A 182 -7.24 5.67 1.20
C ILE A 182 -5.90 5.32 0.56
N ILE A 183 -4.82 5.57 1.29
CA ILE A 183 -3.44 5.22 0.93
C ILE A 183 -3.00 3.93 1.62
N LYS A 184 -3.48 3.70 2.85
CA LYS A 184 -3.29 2.46 3.60
C LYS A 184 -4.60 2.05 4.25
N LEU A 185 -4.98 0.78 4.12
CA LEU A 185 -6.13 0.24 4.84
C LEU A 185 -5.86 0.22 6.35
N GLY A 186 -6.95 0.38 7.10
CA GLY A 186 -6.93 0.24 8.54
C GLY A 186 -6.60 -1.18 8.96
N GLU A 187 -5.82 -1.23 10.02
CA GLU A 187 -5.22 -2.41 10.59
C GLU A 187 -5.71 -2.51 12.03
N THR A 188 -6.74 -3.33 12.20
CA THR A 188 -7.43 -3.51 13.47
C THR A 188 -7.25 -4.94 13.94
N GLU A 189 -7.04 -5.09 15.23
CA GLU A 189 -7.15 -6.39 15.89
C GLU A 189 -8.63 -6.82 15.83
N ILE A 190 -8.91 -7.86 15.06
CA ILE A 190 -10.27 -8.25 14.67
C ILE A 190 -11.06 -8.72 15.92
N PRO A 191 -12.34 -8.31 16.10
CA PRO A 191 -13.21 -8.86 17.14
C PRO A 191 -13.32 -10.38 17.02
N GLN A 192 -13.30 -11.04 18.17
CA GLN A 192 -13.27 -12.49 18.24
C GLN A 192 -14.48 -13.10 17.52
N PRO A 193 -14.25 -14.16 16.74
CA PRO A 193 -15.31 -14.92 16.08
C PRO A 193 -16.40 -15.35 17.07
N GLY A 194 -17.66 -15.40 16.62
CA GLY A 194 -18.75 -15.94 17.44
C GLY A 194 -18.60 -17.44 17.63
N ASP A 195 -18.68 -17.91 18.88
CA ASP A 195 -18.58 -19.33 19.21
C ASP A 195 -19.83 -20.08 18.75
N ALA A 196 -19.64 -21.07 17.88
CA ALA A 196 -20.62 -22.07 17.54
C ALA A 196 -20.81 -22.98 18.76
N PRO A 197 -22.04 -23.23 19.19
CA PRO A 197 -22.32 -24.15 20.27
C PRO A 197 -22.28 -25.60 19.81
N TRP A 198 -21.52 -25.96 18.77
CA TRP A 198 -21.30 -27.36 18.43
C TRP A 198 -19.82 -27.67 18.38
N GLY A 199 -19.42 -28.90 18.70
CA GLY A 199 -18.04 -29.33 18.74
C GLY A 199 -17.63 -30.09 17.49
N VAL A 200 -16.44 -29.80 16.98
CA VAL A 200 -15.78 -30.63 15.97
C VAL A 200 -14.80 -31.60 16.64
N ILE A 201 -14.68 -32.80 16.06
CA ILE A 201 -13.73 -33.81 16.53
C ILE A 201 -12.46 -33.69 15.67
N PRO A 202 -11.25 -33.70 16.27
CA PRO A 202 -9.99 -33.51 15.54
C PRO A 202 -9.64 -34.55 14.47
N LYS A 203 -10.42 -35.64 14.36
CA LYS A 203 -10.11 -36.78 13.52
C LYS A 203 -11.38 -37.26 12.82
N ASP A 204 -11.32 -37.36 11.49
CA ASP A 204 -12.27 -38.18 10.74
C ASP A 204 -12.02 -39.65 11.10
N ILE A 205 -13.06 -40.38 11.47
CA ILE A 205 -12.97 -41.78 11.90
C ILE A 205 -12.46 -42.72 10.79
N ASN A 206 -12.49 -42.27 9.53
CA ASN A 206 -11.93 -42.99 8.39
C ASN A 206 -10.48 -42.56 8.04
N ASP A 207 -9.97 -41.49 8.65
CA ASP A 207 -8.61 -41.03 8.42
C ASP A 207 -7.63 -41.79 9.33
N LYS A 208 -6.67 -42.47 8.72
CA LYS A 208 -5.58 -43.17 9.42
C LYS A 208 -4.35 -42.29 9.61
N LYS A 209 -4.35 -41.04 9.10
CA LYS A 209 -3.28 -40.08 9.35
C LYS A 209 -3.40 -39.49 10.75
N ASP A 210 -2.25 -39.23 11.35
CA ASP A 210 -2.17 -38.46 12.58
C ASP A 210 -2.52 -37.00 12.27
N PHE A 211 -3.63 -36.53 12.84
CA PHE A 211 -4.07 -35.15 13.09
C PHE A 211 -3.90 -34.11 11.95
N GLY A 212 -5.00 -33.54 11.44
CA GLY A 212 -4.90 -32.27 10.71
C GLY A 212 -6.13 -31.84 9.91
N PHE A 213 -6.64 -30.64 10.21
CA PHE A 213 -7.42 -29.85 9.25
C PHE A 213 -6.45 -29.05 8.36
N VAL A 214 -6.73 -28.98 7.06
CA VAL A 214 -5.94 -28.26 6.07
C VAL A 214 -6.63 -26.93 5.78
N ILE A 215 -5.93 -25.83 6.03
CA ILE A 215 -6.45 -24.48 5.79
C ILE A 215 -6.90 -24.36 4.33
N GLY A 216 -8.04 -23.72 4.11
CA GLY A 216 -8.64 -23.55 2.78
C GLY A 216 -9.39 -24.79 2.26
N SER A 217 -9.35 -25.92 2.98
CA SER A 217 -10.13 -27.11 2.61
C SER A 217 -11.54 -27.05 3.18
N ILE A 218 -12.50 -27.59 2.41
CA ILE A 218 -13.90 -27.70 2.82
C ILE A 218 -14.07 -28.95 3.69
N TYR A 219 -14.69 -28.77 4.86
CA TYR A 219 -15.03 -29.86 5.76
C TYR A 219 -16.54 -29.90 6.00
N THR A 220 -17.04 -31.11 6.23
CA THR A 220 -18.37 -31.28 6.83
C THR A 220 -18.23 -31.09 8.33
N ILE A 221 -18.76 -29.98 8.81
CA ILE A 221 -18.68 -29.55 10.22
C ILE A 221 -19.75 -30.27 11.04
N LYS A 222 -20.89 -30.61 10.40
CA LYS A 222 -22.06 -31.20 11.06
C LYS A 222 -22.78 -32.17 10.12
N TYR A 223 -23.20 -33.33 10.63
CA TYR A 223 -24.04 -34.32 9.92
C TYR A 223 -25.47 -34.42 10.47
N GLY A 224 -26.41 -34.89 9.65
CA GLY A 224 -27.79 -35.17 10.03
C GLY A 224 -27.94 -36.56 10.66
N SER A 225 -29.08 -36.84 11.30
CA SER A 225 -29.44 -38.14 11.91
C SER A 225 -29.84 -39.29 10.94
N GLY A 226 -29.30 -39.32 9.71
CA GLY A 226 -29.58 -40.33 8.69
C GLY A 226 -29.08 -41.73 9.07
N GLN A 227 -29.68 -42.79 8.51
CA GLN A 227 -29.42 -44.18 8.90
C GLN A 227 -27.94 -44.58 8.84
N LEU A 228 -27.53 -45.41 9.81
CA LEU A 228 -26.19 -46.00 9.95
C LEU A 228 -25.68 -46.55 8.62
N THR A 229 -24.47 -46.15 8.23
CA THR A 229 -23.74 -46.86 7.17
C THR A 229 -23.10 -48.14 7.74
N ASP A 230 -22.80 -49.10 6.86
CA ASP A 230 -22.31 -50.46 7.17
C ASP A 230 -20.99 -50.53 7.98
N ALA A 231 -20.41 -49.39 8.33
CA ALA A 231 -19.22 -49.28 9.18
C ALA A 231 -19.51 -49.50 10.69
N GLY A 232 -20.75 -49.80 11.09
CA GLY A 232 -21.09 -50.10 12.49
C GLY A 232 -20.92 -48.91 13.46
N GLN A 233 -20.87 -47.69 12.94
CA GLN A 233 -20.60 -46.49 13.73
C GLN A 233 -21.92 -45.83 14.14
N GLY A 234 -22.43 -46.26 15.29
CA GLY A 234 -23.47 -45.53 16.00
C GLY A 234 -22.99 -44.12 16.34
N LEU A 235 -23.43 -43.11 15.60
CA LEU A 235 -23.41 -41.71 16.05
C LEU A 235 -24.42 -41.58 17.19
N ASN A 236 -24.01 -42.04 18.36
CA ASN A 236 -24.83 -42.13 19.56
C ASN A 236 -25.12 -40.73 20.09
N GLY A 237 -26.26 -40.16 19.68
CA GLY A 237 -27.09 -39.32 20.53
C GLY A 237 -26.41 -38.09 21.16
N ASN A 238 -25.49 -37.42 20.49
CA ASN A 238 -25.43 -35.97 20.58
C ASN A 238 -24.67 -35.44 19.41
N PHE A 239 -25.32 -34.56 18.67
CA PHE A 239 -25.01 -34.30 17.27
C PHE A 239 -23.81 -33.37 17.09
N GLY A 240 -22.92 -33.31 18.06
CA GLY A 240 -21.94 -32.25 18.20
C GLY A 240 -22.46 -31.08 19.03
N ALA A 241 -23.76 -31.00 19.31
CA ALA A 241 -24.36 -29.86 19.98
C ALA A 241 -23.92 -29.77 21.45
N LEU A 242 -23.54 -28.56 21.88
CA LEU A 242 -23.00 -28.20 23.17
C LEU A 242 -23.87 -27.11 23.79
N ASP A 243 -24.12 -27.26 25.08
CA ASP A 243 -24.85 -26.30 25.91
C ASP A 243 -23.82 -25.31 26.44
N VAL A 244 -23.57 -24.20 25.73
CA VAL A 244 -22.38 -23.36 25.99
C VAL A 244 -22.50 -22.47 27.22
N ASP A 245 -23.71 -22.23 27.72
CA ASP A 245 -23.92 -21.52 28.99
C ASP A 245 -23.66 -22.42 30.22
N SER A 246 -23.68 -23.75 30.07
CA SER A 246 -23.31 -24.70 31.12
C SER A 246 -21.84 -24.59 31.58
N ALA A 247 -21.00 -23.87 30.85
CA ALA A 247 -19.67 -23.46 31.33
C ALA A 247 -19.71 -22.36 32.40
N PHE A 248 -20.83 -21.64 32.51
CA PHE A 248 -20.95 -20.40 33.29
C PHE A 248 -22.08 -20.44 34.32
N ASP A 249 -22.96 -21.43 34.27
CA ASP A 249 -23.99 -21.66 35.29
C ASP A 249 -24.05 -23.12 35.76
N ASP A 250 -24.61 -23.35 36.95
CA ASP A 250 -24.83 -24.69 37.51
C ASP A 250 -26.08 -25.36 36.90
N GLY A 251 -26.66 -24.79 35.84
CA GLY A 251 -27.89 -25.21 35.18
C GLY A 251 -27.63 -26.01 33.90
N HIS A 252 -28.54 -26.91 33.57
CA HIS A 252 -28.57 -27.58 32.25
C HIS A 252 -29.97 -27.30 31.68
N GLY A 253 -30.09 -26.14 31.03
CA GLY A 253 -31.37 -25.53 30.64
C GLY A 253 -31.50 -25.26 29.15
N GLY A 254 -30.46 -25.57 28.36
CA GLY A 254 -30.41 -25.39 26.92
C GLY A 254 -31.67 -25.90 26.21
N GLY A 255 -32.39 -24.97 25.59
CA GLY A 255 -33.46 -25.28 24.66
C GLY A 255 -32.94 -25.19 23.23
N ALA A 256 -33.46 -26.03 22.34
CA ALA A 256 -33.22 -25.95 20.90
C ALA A 256 -33.38 -24.51 20.35
N SER A 257 -34.41 -23.80 20.83
CA SER A 257 -34.79 -22.46 20.41
C SER A 257 -35.33 -21.69 21.61
N GLY A 258 -35.09 -20.38 21.68
CA GLY A 258 -35.57 -19.52 22.76
C GLY A 258 -35.90 -18.11 22.29
N LYS A 259 -36.28 -17.24 23.23
CA LYS A 259 -36.64 -15.85 22.90
C LYS A 259 -35.38 -15.01 22.71
N GLU A 260 -35.36 -14.28 21.59
CA GLU A 260 -34.39 -13.23 21.35
C GLU A 260 -34.62 -12.05 22.31
N TYR A 261 -33.53 -11.37 22.67
CA TYR A 261 -33.52 -10.17 23.48
C TYR A 261 -32.43 -9.21 22.98
N VAL A 262 -32.55 -7.93 23.32
CA VAL A 262 -31.53 -6.92 23.01
C VAL A 262 -30.75 -6.61 24.28
N ASP A 263 -29.42 -6.71 24.25
CA ASP A 263 -28.58 -6.37 25.39
C ASP A 263 -28.51 -4.85 25.59
N PRO A 264 -28.78 -4.34 26.81
CA PRO A 264 -28.81 -2.90 27.06
C PRO A 264 -27.43 -2.23 27.05
N ASN A 265 -26.32 -2.98 27.12
CA ASN A 265 -24.97 -2.42 27.18
C ASN A 265 -24.35 -2.20 25.79
N ASP A 266 -24.72 -3.01 24.78
CA ASP A 266 -24.21 -2.86 23.41
C ASP A 266 -25.28 -2.79 22.32
N GLY A 267 -26.57 -2.87 22.69
CA GLY A 267 -27.70 -2.75 21.77
C GLY A 267 -27.84 -3.89 20.77
N ARG A 268 -27.08 -4.98 20.92
CA ARG A 268 -27.10 -6.13 19.99
C ARG A 268 -28.16 -7.14 20.39
N THR A 269 -28.69 -7.85 19.40
CA THR A 269 -29.63 -8.96 19.62
C THR A 269 -28.87 -10.21 19.99
N TYR A 270 -29.33 -10.89 21.03
CA TYR A 270 -28.83 -12.17 21.52
C TYR A 270 -29.98 -13.11 21.82
N ALA A 271 -29.68 -14.40 21.91
CA ALA A 271 -30.59 -15.35 22.52
C ALA A 271 -29.76 -16.42 23.24
N ASP A 272 -30.10 -16.68 24.51
CA ASP A 272 -29.34 -17.60 25.36
C ASP A 272 -29.91 -19.02 25.18
N ASN A 273 -29.69 -19.58 24.00
CA ASN A 273 -30.10 -20.91 23.61
C ASN A 273 -29.28 -21.36 22.39
N TYR A 274 -29.38 -22.65 22.06
CA TYR A 274 -28.58 -23.26 21.02
C TYR A 274 -28.62 -22.53 19.66
N GLU A 275 -29.82 -22.30 19.12
CA GLU A 275 -29.98 -21.56 17.86
C GLU A 275 -29.41 -20.13 17.97
N GLY A 276 -29.68 -19.47 19.09
CA GLY A 276 -29.23 -18.12 19.40
C GLY A 276 -27.71 -17.95 19.38
N TRP A 277 -26.98 -18.89 19.98
CA TRP A 277 -25.52 -18.83 20.01
C TRP A 277 -24.92 -19.02 18.62
N ILE A 278 -25.55 -19.82 17.75
CA ILE A 278 -25.14 -19.90 16.35
C ILE A 278 -25.42 -18.57 15.66
N LYS A 279 -26.61 -17.98 15.82
CA LYS A 279 -26.99 -16.73 15.15
C LYS A 279 -26.13 -15.54 15.58
N TYR A 280 -25.96 -15.35 16.88
CA TYR A 280 -25.46 -14.10 17.46
C TYR A 280 -24.11 -14.24 18.19
N GLY A 281 -23.66 -15.46 18.45
CA GLY A 281 -22.56 -15.73 19.36
C GLY A 281 -22.97 -15.57 20.83
N LEU A 282 -22.03 -15.83 21.73
CA LEU A 282 -22.22 -15.58 23.17
C LEU A 282 -22.31 -14.08 23.45
N ASN A 283 -23.25 -13.70 24.32
CA ASN A 283 -23.33 -12.34 24.83
C ASN A 283 -22.13 -12.07 25.75
N LYS A 284 -21.14 -11.32 25.26
CA LYS A 284 -19.92 -10.95 25.99
C LYS A 284 -20.16 -10.17 27.29
N ASN A 285 -21.30 -9.48 27.40
CA ASN A 285 -21.65 -8.71 28.59
C ASN A 285 -22.27 -9.61 29.68
N LYS A 286 -22.69 -10.82 29.31
CA LYS A 286 -23.28 -11.82 30.20
C LYS A 286 -22.34 -13.00 30.48
N PHE A 287 -21.56 -13.41 29.48
CA PHE A 287 -20.66 -14.56 29.54
C PHE A 287 -19.24 -14.14 29.13
N PRO A 288 -18.20 -14.62 29.82
CA PRO A 288 -16.81 -14.25 29.55
C PRO A 288 -16.21 -14.90 28.28
N GLY A 289 -16.98 -15.67 27.52
CA GLY A 289 -16.53 -16.45 26.36
C GLY A 289 -15.96 -17.82 26.76
N LEU A 290 -16.02 -18.78 25.84
CA LEU A 290 -15.51 -20.14 26.08
C LEU A 290 -13.97 -20.17 26.07
N LYS A 291 -13.37 -21.03 26.88
CA LYS A 291 -11.93 -21.28 26.91
C LYS A 291 -11.61 -22.77 26.88
N ILE A 292 -10.37 -23.08 26.48
CA ILE A 292 -9.85 -24.45 26.55
C ILE A 292 -9.88 -24.91 28.00
N GLY A 293 -10.35 -26.14 28.21
CA GLY A 293 -10.55 -26.73 29.53
C GLY A 293 -11.94 -26.50 30.11
N ASP A 294 -12.79 -25.66 29.51
CA ASP A 294 -14.19 -25.56 29.92
C ASP A 294 -14.90 -26.90 29.68
N GLU A 295 -15.73 -27.28 30.63
CA GLU A 295 -16.58 -28.46 30.55
C GLU A 295 -17.98 -28.02 30.16
N LEU A 296 -18.52 -28.65 29.12
CA LEU A 296 -19.84 -28.36 28.57
C LEU A 296 -20.71 -29.61 28.58
N TRP A 297 -22.00 -29.43 28.83
CA TRP A 297 -22.95 -30.51 28.58
C TRP A 297 -23.26 -30.60 27.09
N PRO A 298 -23.35 -31.82 26.54
CA PRO A 298 -23.94 -32.00 25.24
C PRO A 298 -25.45 -31.69 25.27
N GLU A 299 -25.98 -31.01 24.27
CA GLU A 299 -27.40 -30.60 24.18
C GLU A 299 -28.37 -31.78 23.98
N THR A 300 -29.68 -31.74 24.26
CA THR A 300 -30.54 -32.91 23.94
C THR A 300 -31.70 -32.59 23.03
N GLY A 301 -32.09 -33.56 22.21
CA GLY A 301 -33.17 -33.42 21.24
C GLY A 301 -32.68 -33.27 19.81
N ASN A 302 -33.60 -32.92 18.91
CA ASN A 302 -33.31 -32.78 17.48
C ASN A 302 -32.75 -31.38 17.18
N MET A 303 -31.42 -31.23 17.26
CA MET A 303 -30.74 -29.96 16.96
C MET A 303 -30.58 -29.67 15.46
N ALA A 304 -31.03 -30.56 14.57
CA ALA A 304 -30.88 -30.35 13.13
C ALA A 304 -31.61 -29.10 12.60
N GLY A 305 -32.80 -28.81 13.13
CA GLY A 305 -33.57 -27.60 12.81
C GLY A 305 -32.85 -26.34 13.29
N PRO A 306 -32.64 -26.16 14.60
CA PRO A 306 -31.87 -25.05 15.17
C PRO A 306 -30.50 -24.82 14.54
N THR A 307 -29.76 -25.90 14.25
CA THR A 307 -28.47 -25.82 13.55
C THR A 307 -28.64 -25.18 12.18
N ARG A 308 -29.59 -25.70 11.39
CA ARG A 308 -29.88 -25.18 10.06
C ARG A 308 -30.34 -23.74 10.13
N ASP A 309 -31.30 -23.42 11.00
CA ASP A 309 -31.88 -22.09 11.13
C ASP A 309 -30.81 -21.07 11.56
N GLY A 310 -29.90 -21.46 12.46
CA GLY A 310 -28.76 -20.62 12.86
C GLY A 310 -27.71 -20.42 11.76
N VAL A 311 -27.35 -21.47 11.00
CA VAL A 311 -26.40 -21.34 9.87
C VAL A 311 -27.00 -20.56 8.72
N GLU A 312 -28.24 -20.86 8.34
CA GLU A 312 -28.97 -20.14 7.31
C GLU A 312 -29.08 -18.66 7.70
N TYR A 313 -29.43 -18.35 8.94
CA TYR A 313 -29.38 -16.98 9.45
C TYR A 313 -28.00 -16.34 9.24
N ARG A 314 -26.92 -17.01 9.64
CA ARG A 314 -25.56 -16.44 9.46
C ARG A 314 -25.22 -16.23 7.98
N ILE A 315 -25.59 -17.16 7.10
CA ILE A 315 -25.37 -17.04 5.65
C ILE A 315 -26.20 -15.88 5.08
N GLU A 316 -27.47 -15.79 5.47
CA GLU A 316 -28.40 -14.72 5.06
C GLU A 316 -27.94 -13.32 5.52
N HIS A 317 -27.15 -13.25 6.60
CA HIS A 317 -26.64 -12.00 7.19
C HIS A 317 -25.13 -11.77 6.95
N ASP A 318 -24.51 -12.51 6.02
CA ASP A 318 -23.07 -12.43 5.69
C ASP A 318 -22.12 -12.62 6.90
N MET A 319 -22.60 -13.33 7.93
CA MET A 319 -21.88 -13.75 9.14
C MET A 319 -21.16 -15.09 8.91
N LEU A 320 -20.47 -15.22 7.78
CA LEU A 320 -20.03 -16.53 7.28
C LEU A 320 -19.00 -17.19 8.17
N ASP A 321 -18.20 -16.41 8.87
CA ASP A 321 -17.14 -16.95 9.69
C ASP A 321 -17.70 -17.35 11.06
N ILE A 322 -17.22 -18.46 11.62
CA ILE A 322 -17.64 -18.96 12.93
C ILE A 322 -16.47 -19.66 13.62
N ARG A 323 -16.35 -19.50 14.94
CA ARG A 323 -15.39 -20.24 15.76
C ARG A 323 -16.09 -21.42 16.38
N ILE A 324 -15.48 -22.59 16.35
CA ILE A 324 -16.12 -23.83 16.75
C ILE A 324 -15.24 -24.50 17.79
N PRO A 325 -15.74 -24.81 19.00
CA PRO A 325 -14.99 -25.57 19.99
C PRO A 325 -14.64 -26.96 19.44
N VAL A 326 -13.50 -27.46 19.88
CA VAL A 326 -13.00 -28.79 19.54
C VAL A 326 -13.12 -29.64 20.79
N VAL A 327 -13.68 -30.84 20.64
CA VAL A 327 -13.81 -31.78 21.76
C VAL A 327 -13.19 -33.13 21.39
N PRO A 328 -12.67 -33.89 22.37
CA PRO A 328 -12.00 -35.16 22.09
C PRO A 328 -12.98 -36.25 21.63
N SER A 329 -14.19 -36.26 22.18
CA SER A 329 -15.26 -37.20 21.87
C SER A 329 -16.60 -36.74 22.44
N PHE A 330 -17.72 -37.18 21.86
CA PHE A 330 -19.05 -36.97 22.42
C PHE A 330 -19.55 -38.20 23.19
N PRO A 331 -20.11 -38.01 24.40
CA PRO A 331 -20.79 -39.07 25.13
C PRO A 331 -22.20 -39.30 24.57
N LYS A 332 -22.83 -40.40 24.99
CA LYS A 332 -24.18 -40.75 24.53
C LYS A 332 -25.21 -39.91 25.30
N GLY A 333 -25.82 -38.93 24.63
CA GLY A 333 -26.76 -38.01 25.27
C GLY A 333 -26.05 -37.08 26.24
N GLN A 334 -26.71 -36.78 27.35
CA GLN A 334 -26.15 -36.07 28.50
C GLN A 334 -25.61 -37.05 29.55
N SER A 335 -24.89 -38.10 29.15
CA SER A 335 -24.34 -39.05 30.12
C SER A 335 -23.09 -38.55 30.84
N SER A 336 -22.38 -37.57 30.27
CA SER A 336 -21.24 -36.88 30.88
C SER A 336 -21.00 -35.54 30.18
N MET A 337 -20.22 -34.65 30.81
CA MET A 337 -19.71 -33.44 30.17
C MET A 337 -18.62 -33.76 29.14
N VAL A 338 -18.34 -32.81 28.27
CA VAL A 338 -17.20 -32.80 27.34
C VAL A 338 -16.29 -31.62 27.63
N THR A 339 -14.98 -31.85 27.59
CA THR A 339 -13.99 -30.79 27.78
C THR A 339 -13.57 -30.19 26.44
N ILE A 340 -13.58 -28.86 26.33
CA ILE A 340 -13.03 -28.16 25.18
C ILE A 340 -11.51 -28.33 25.16
N ILE A 341 -10.98 -28.86 24.05
CA ILE A 341 -9.53 -29.06 23.83
C ILE A 341 -8.93 -28.07 22.84
N GLY A 342 -9.74 -27.21 22.22
CA GLY A 342 -9.29 -26.21 21.25
C GLY A 342 -10.45 -25.49 20.57
N PHE A 343 -10.13 -24.61 19.62
CA PHE A 343 -11.11 -23.94 18.76
C PHE A 343 -10.62 -23.94 17.31
N LEU A 344 -11.54 -24.05 16.37
CA LEU A 344 -11.26 -23.99 14.93
C LEU A 344 -12.22 -23.01 14.27
N ASN A 345 -11.73 -22.21 13.33
CA ASN A 345 -12.55 -21.24 12.63
C ASN A 345 -12.90 -21.75 11.24
N PHE A 346 -14.15 -21.55 10.86
CA PHE A 346 -14.67 -21.97 9.57
C PHE A 346 -15.44 -20.84 8.91
N ARG A 347 -15.32 -20.75 7.59
CA ARG A 347 -16.21 -19.96 6.73
C ARG A 347 -17.31 -20.88 6.22
N LEU A 348 -18.53 -20.66 6.70
CA LEU A 348 -19.72 -21.40 6.34
C LEU A 348 -19.99 -21.24 4.83
N SER A 349 -20.32 -22.36 4.16
CA SER A 349 -20.50 -22.37 2.70
C SER A 349 -21.82 -22.97 2.25
N ILE A 350 -22.26 -24.11 2.83
CA ILE A 350 -23.47 -24.81 2.38
C ILE A 350 -24.17 -25.50 3.55
N VAL A 351 -25.51 -25.38 3.59
CA VAL A 351 -26.39 -26.31 4.32
C VAL A 351 -27.08 -27.22 3.31
N GLY A 352 -26.77 -28.51 3.35
CA GLY A 352 -27.37 -29.53 2.50
C GLY A 352 -28.37 -30.40 3.25
N GLY A 353 -29.36 -30.97 2.55
CA GLY A 353 -30.34 -31.92 3.13
C GLY A 353 -31.38 -31.29 4.08
N SER A 354 -32.28 -32.11 4.62
CA SER A 354 -33.34 -31.67 5.55
C SER A 354 -33.67 -32.74 6.58
N GLY A 355 -34.21 -32.31 7.73
CA GLY A 355 -34.54 -33.19 8.85
C GLY A 355 -33.34 -34.03 9.26
N ASN A 356 -33.48 -35.35 9.17
CA ASN A 356 -32.42 -36.28 9.53
C ASN A 356 -31.23 -36.27 8.57
N ASN A 357 -31.25 -35.52 7.47
CA ASN A 357 -30.14 -35.48 6.50
C ASN A 357 -29.43 -34.12 6.45
N ALA A 358 -29.67 -33.22 7.40
CA ALA A 358 -29.08 -31.88 7.41
C ALA A 358 -27.55 -31.91 7.61
N THR A 359 -26.79 -31.36 6.68
CA THR A 359 -25.32 -31.26 6.73
C THR A 359 -24.87 -29.81 6.65
N VAL A 360 -23.93 -29.41 7.50
CA VAL A 360 -23.28 -28.09 7.43
C VAL A 360 -21.85 -28.28 6.97
N THR A 361 -21.45 -27.55 5.92
CA THR A 361 -20.07 -27.50 5.45
C THR A 361 -19.49 -26.10 5.59
N GLY A 362 -18.18 -26.04 5.76
CA GLY A 362 -17.45 -24.78 5.72
C GLY A 362 -15.98 -24.98 5.37
N THR A 363 -15.37 -23.94 4.84
CA THR A 363 -13.94 -23.87 4.57
C THR A 363 -13.21 -23.62 5.88
N TYR A 364 -12.26 -24.48 6.23
CA TYR A 364 -11.44 -24.27 7.42
C TYR A 364 -10.52 -23.07 7.22
N MET A 365 -10.66 -22.06 8.08
CA MET A 365 -9.93 -20.80 8.01
C MET A 365 -8.67 -20.78 8.88
N GLY A 366 -8.41 -21.86 9.63
CA GLY A 366 -7.33 -21.93 10.62
C GLY A 366 -7.86 -21.84 12.05
N SER A 367 -7.05 -22.23 13.04
CA SER A 367 -7.37 -22.04 14.47
C SER A 367 -7.29 -20.57 14.92
N GLU A 368 -6.68 -19.71 14.10
CA GLU A 368 -6.30 -18.33 14.46
C GLU A 368 -7.11 -17.19 13.76
N TYR A 369 -8.30 -17.44 13.17
CA TYR A 369 -9.08 -16.48 12.33
C TYR A 369 -10.27 -15.77 13.07
N ALA A 370 -10.82 -14.62 12.59
CA ALA A 370 -11.85 -13.76 13.26
C ALA A 370 -12.96 -13.12 12.33
N VAL A 371 -14.18 -12.75 12.83
CA VAL A 371 -15.49 -12.66 12.06
C VAL A 371 -16.12 -11.23 11.95
N ASP A 372 -16.41 -10.69 10.75
CA ASP A 372 -17.27 -9.49 10.54
C ASP A 372 -18.19 -9.49 9.26
N ASN A 373 -19.32 -8.74 9.28
CA ASN A 373 -20.47 -8.81 8.33
C ASN A 373 -20.44 -7.82 7.15
N ALA A 374 -19.34 -7.10 6.92
CA ALA A 374 -19.32 -6.19 5.78
C ALA A 374 -19.22 -6.98 4.47
N SER A 375 -19.93 -6.57 3.43
CA SER A 375 -19.66 -7.11 2.09
C SER A 375 -18.36 -6.50 1.57
N GLY A 376 -17.43 -7.33 1.08
CA GLY A 376 -16.11 -6.92 0.59
C GLY A 376 -15.15 -8.10 0.51
N GLU A 377 -13.96 -7.86 -0.04
CA GLU A 377 -12.87 -8.82 -0.09
C GLU A 377 -12.10 -8.85 1.23
N LEU A 378 -11.51 -9.99 1.56
CA LEU A 378 -10.70 -10.13 2.77
C LEU A 378 -9.40 -9.33 2.67
N LYS A 379 -9.11 -8.56 3.72
CA LYS A 379 -7.81 -7.90 3.90
C LYS A 379 -6.77 -8.95 4.27
N ILE A 380 -5.85 -9.22 3.37
CA ILE A 380 -4.67 -10.07 3.61
C ILE A 380 -3.45 -9.19 3.88
N SER A 381 -3.40 -8.01 3.27
CA SER A 381 -2.42 -6.95 3.51
C SER A 381 -3.11 -5.59 3.67
N TYR A 382 -2.34 -4.59 4.10
CA TYR A 382 -2.83 -3.23 4.32
C TYR A 382 -2.25 -2.21 3.34
N GLY A 383 -1.53 -2.67 2.31
CA GLY A 383 -0.88 -1.82 1.30
C GLY A 383 0.54 -1.40 1.65
N ARG A 384 1.16 -1.99 2.66
CA ARG A 384 2.59 -1.78 2.92
C ARG A 384 3.40 -2.52 1.86
N ILE A 385 4.51 -1.91 1.46
CA ILE A 385 5.45 -2.50 0.51
C ILE A 385 6.86 -2.46 1.06
N ASP A 386 7.67 -3.38 0.58
CA ASP A 386 9.11 -3.42 0.75
C ASP A 386 9.80 -2.98 -0.56
N PRO A 387 10.18 -1.71 -0.71
CA PRO A 387 10.71 -1.19 -1.97
C PRO A 387 12.08 -1.76 -2.36
N ASP A 388 12.85 -2.27 -1.39
CA ASP A 388 14.19 -2.83 -1.64
C ASP A 388 14.18 -4.36 -1.83
N ASN A 389 13.05 -5.03 -1.53
CA ASN A 389 12.86 -6.47 -1.69
C ASN A 389 13.84 -7.31 -0.83
N VAL A 390 14.27 -6.79 0.32
CA VAL A 390 15.22 -7.39 1.27
C VAL A 390 14.59 -7.53 2.66
N SER A 391 14.54 -8.77 3.16
CA SER A 391 13.66 -9.20 4.28
C SER A 391 14.01 -8.72 5.71
N ASP A 392 15.09 -7.98 5.92
CA ASP A 392 15.84 -8.02 7.20
C ASP A 392 15.81 -6.76 8.08
N ASN A 393 14.75 -5.93 8.07
CA ASN A 393 14.74 -4.81 9.01
C ASN A 393 13.39 -4.24 9.48
N GLU A 394 12.96 -4.64 10.68
CA GLU A 394 11.80 -4.08 11.40
C GLU A 394 11.87 -2.54 11.63
N SER A 395 13.05 -1.91 11.45
CA SER A 395 13.22 -0.46 11.59
C SER A 395 13.12 0.35 10.29
N GLN A 396 13.05 -0.30 9.11
CA GLN A 396 13.02 0.41 7.82
C GLN A 396 11.67 1.08 7.52
N TYR A 397 10.53 0.41 7.77
CA TYR A 397 9.21 0.94 7.40
C TYR A 397 8.93 2.33 8.01
N LEU A 398 9.19 2.50 9.31
CA LEU A 398 8.95 3.77 10.01
C LEU A 398 9.79 4.91 9.42
N ASP A 399 11.07 4.66 9.20
CA ASP A 399 12.01 5.68 8.70
C ASP A 399 11.77 5.98 7.22
N ASN A 400 11.54 4.96 6.40
CA ASN A 400 11.15 5.12 4.99
C ASN A 400 9.82 5.88 4.88
N PHE A 401 8.88 5.68 5.80
CA PHE A 401 7.66 6.48 5.82
C PHE A 401 7.96 7.91 6.26
N LYS A 402 8.71 8.16 7.33
CA LYS A 402 9.02 9.53 7.80
C LYS A 402 9.81 10.35 6.78
N TYR A 403 10.89 9.80 6.27
CA TYR A 403 11.87 10.56 5.48
C TYR A 403 11.76 10.30 3.98
N GLY A 404 11.07 9.23 3.61
CA GLY A 404 11.01 8.73 2.25
C GLY A 404 12.04 7.65 2.01
N TYR A 405 11.69 6.71 1.14
CA TYR A 405 12.63 5.74 0.61
C TYR A 405 13.68 6.44 -0.24
N SER A 406 14.94 6.08 -0.02
CA SER A 406 16.10 6.84 -0.48
C SER A 406 16.76 6.28 -1.75
N ALA A 407 16.30 5.13 -2.25
CA ALA A 407 16.73 4.57 -3.52
C ALA A 407 15.63 4.73 -4.60
N PRO A 408 15.99 4.62 -5.89
CA PRO A 408 15.01 4.64 -6.97
C PRO A 408 14.01 3.49 -6.84
N VAL A 409 12.74 3.77 -7.10
CA VAL A 409 11.72 2.75 -7.39
C VAL A 409 11.38 2.89 -8.86
N GLU A 410 11.48 1.80 -9.61
CA GLU A 410 11.36 1.83 -11.06
C GLU A 410 9.94 1.52 -11.55
N TYR A 411 9.58 2.10 -12.70
CA TYR A 411 8.38 1.73 -13.43
C TYR A 411 8.52 0.28 -13.93
N GLY A 412 7.55 -0.57 -13.64
CA GLY A 412 7.59 -2.01 -13.95
C GLY A 412 8.33 -2.87 -12.91
N GLN A 413 8.90 -2.28 -11.86
CA GLN A 413 9.52 -3.02 -10.77
C GLN A 413 8.49 -3.90 -10.05
N MET A 414 8.89 -5.13 -9.74
CA MET A 414 8.15 -6.05 -8.87
C MET A 414 8.54 -5.75 -7.42
N ILE A 415 7.56 -5.55 -6.55
CA ILE A 415 7.74 -5.13 -5.15
C ILE A 415 6.93 -6.05 -4.25
N LEU A 416 7.53 -6.51 -3.15
CA LEU A 416 6.82 -7.32 -2.19
C LEU A 416 5.90 -6.49 -1.28
N PRO A 417 4.69 -6.98 -0.97
CA PRO A 417 3.91 -6.44 0.13
C PRO A 417 4.56 -6.80 1.47
N GLU A 418 4.45 -5.93 2.47
CA GLU A 418 4.80 -6.28 3.84
C GLU A 418 3.55 -6.68 4.64
N ASN A 419 3.60 -7.84 5.30
CA ASN A 419 2.56 -8.29 6.22
C ASN A 419 2.98 -8.09 7.68
N GLY A 420 2.04 -8.30 8.61
CA GLY A 420 2.23 -8.06 10.05
C GLY A 420 1.64 -6.73 10.51
N ASN A 421 1.63 -6.48 11.82
CA ASN A 421 1.00 -5.29 12.41
C ASN A 421 1.93 -4.07 12.41
N ALA A 422 1.59 -3.02 11.66
CA ALA A 422 2.33 -1.75 11.65
C ALA A 422 1.45 -0.54 12.00
N LYS A 423 0.38 -0.74 12.79
CA LYS A 423 -0.51 0.33 13.26
C LYS A 423 0.26 1.47 13.94
N GLU A 424 1.04 1.16 14.98
CA GLU A 424 1.76 2.16 15.77
C GLU A 424 2.89 2.88 14.99
N PRO A 425 3.75 2.16 14.22
CA PRO A 425 4.70 2.81 13.31
C PRO A 425 4.02 3.72 12.29
N THR A 426 2.88 3.30 11.72
CA THR A 426 2.15 4.12 10.73
C THR A 426 1.64 5.41 11.36
N ALA A 427 0.97 5.33 12.52
CA ALA A 427 0.49 6.50 13.24
C ALA A 427 1.63 7.47 13.59
N THR A 428 2.76 6.92 14.05
CA THR A 428 3.97 7.68 14.37
C THR A 428 4.54 8.40 13.15
N ALA A 429 4.60 7.73 11.99
CA ALA A 429 5.12 8.31 10.76
C ALA A 429 4.22 9.43 10.22
N VAL A 430 2.90 9.21 10.20
CA VAL A 430 1.90 10.20 9.77
C VAL A 430 1.97 11.44 10.66
N ALA A 431 1.96 11.26 11.99
CA ALA A 431 2.09 12.38 12.92
C ALA A 431 3.37 13.20 12.70
N TYR A 432 4.49 12.53 12.41
CA TYR A 432 5.75 13.21 12.11
C TYR A 432 5.70 13.99 10.79
N ARG A 433 5.15 13.41 9.72
CA ARG A 433 4.95 14.08 8.42
C ARG A 433 4.02 15.28 8.50
N LEU A 434 3.00 15.21 9.34
CA LEU A 434 2.05 16.31 9.55
C LEU A 434 2.69 17.54 10.22
N LEU A 435 3.87 17.40 10.84
CA LEU A 435 4.68 18.54 11.29
C LEU A 435 5.24 19.38 10.12
N ASP A 436 5.21 18.85 8.89
CA ASP A 436 5.56 19.57 7.65
C ASP A 436 6.97 20.14 7.64
N LYS A 437 7.93 19.33 8.07
CA LYS A 437 9.33 19.73 8.11
C LYS A 437 9.98 19.52 6.74
N GLU A 438 11.05 20.26 6.46
CA GLU A 438 11.79 20.17 5.19
C GLU A 438 12.28 18.73 4.91
N GLU A 439 12.68 17.99 5.94
CA GLU A 439 13.14 16.59 5.83
C GLU A 439 12.01 15.58 5.65
N SER A 440 10.76 15.98 5.89
CA SER A 440 9.60 15.09 5.98
C SER A 440 8.32 15.85 5.57
N PRO A 441 8.20 16.22 4.28
CA PRO A 441 7.06 17.00 3.80
C PRO A 441 5.75 16.20 3.90
N LYS A 442 4.63 16.92 4.07
CA LYS A 442 3.28 16.33 4.05
C LYS A 442 2.92 15.66 2.72
N LYS A 443 3.55 16.10 1.63
CA LYS A 443 3.39 15.50 0.30
C LYS A 443 4.21 14.22 0.23
N VAL A 444 3.57 13.15 -0.22
CA VAL A 444 4.14 11.82 -0.38
C VAL A 444 3.90 11.32 -1.79
N ILE A 445 4.85 10.57 -2.31
CA ILE A 445 4.69 9.82 -3.56
C ILE A 445 4.35 8.38 -3.18
N VAL A 446 3.28 7.87 -3.78
CA VAL A 446 2.76 6.53 -3.53
C VAL A 446 2.81 5.76 -4.86
N PRO A 447 3.56 4.66 -4.92
CA PRO A 447 3.50 3.72 -6.04
C PRO A 447 2.08 3.23 -6.30
N ILE A 448 1.67 3.27 -7.56
CA ILE A 448 0.46 2.63 -8.05
C ILE A 448 0.85 1.23 -8.53
N THR A 449 0.08 0.25 -8.12
CA THR A 449 0.44 -1.16 -8.22
C THR A 449 -0.68 -1.99 -8.84
N GLU A 450 -0.30 -3.08 -9.48
CA GLU A 450 -1.22 -4.13 -9.95
C GLU A 450 -0.68 -5.51 -9.56
N VAL A 451 -1.57 -6.51 -9.54
CA VAL A 451 -1.17 -7.92 -9.44
C VAL A 451 -1.00 -8.45 -10.88
N PRO A 452 0.23 -8.75 -11.32
CA PRO A 452 0.46 -9.25 -12.67
C PRO A 452 -0.01 -10.71 -12.82
N GLU A 453 -0.45 -11.11 -14.01
CA GLU A 453 -0.98 -12.46 -14.27
C GLU A 453 0.04 -13.56 -13.91
N GLU A 454 1.33 -13.29 -14.11
CA GLU A 454 2.40 -14.23 -13.83
C GLU A 454 2.51 -14.57 -12.33
N VAL A 455 2.14 -13.65 -11.44
CA VAL A 455 2.08 -13.91 -9.98
C VAL A 455 0.95 -14.87 -9.66
N ASN A 456 -0.20 -14.74 -10.34
CA ASN A 456 -1.33 -15.66 -10.21
C ASN A 456 -1.00 -17.06 -10.73
N ASP A 457 -0.24 -17.15 -11.82
CA ASP A 457 0.21 -18.43 -12.39
C ASP A 457 1.25 -19.13 -11.51
N ASN A 458 2.13 -18.37 -10.87
CA ASN A 458 3.20 -18.92 -10.03
C ASN A 458 2.71 -19.39 -8.64
N ASN A 459 1.48 -19.05 -8.24
CA ASN A 459 0.95 -19.34 -6.91
C ASN A 459 -0.58 -19.54 -6.90
N PHE A 460 -1.01 -20.80 -7.01
CA PHE A 460 -2.43 -21.17 -7.09
C PHE A 460 -3.31 -20.64 -5.93
N PRO A 461 -2.86 -20.62 -4.66
CA PRO A 461 -3.58 -19.95 -3.57
C PRO A 461 -3.92 -18.48 -3.80
N THR A 462 -3.12 -17.74 -4.59
CA THR A 462 -3.34 -16.31 -4.88
C THR A 462 -3.90 -16.07 -6.27
N ALA A 463 -4.31 -17.10 -7.03
CA ALA A 463 -4.76 -16.97 -8.42
C ALA A 463 -5.98 -16.06 -8.65
N THR A 464 -6.64 -15.62 -7.57
CA THR A 464 -7.76 -14.67 -7.58
C THR A 464 -7.39 -13.30 -7.03
N ALA A 465 -6.11 -13.03 -6.73
CA ALA A 465 -5.66 -11.75 -6.21
C ALA A 465 -5.78 -10.67 -7.30
N THR A 466 -6.38 -9.55 -6.91
CA THR A 466 -6.64 -8.41 -7.81
C THR A 466 -5.90 -7.15 -7.38
N THR A 467 -5.60 -7.04 -6.09
CA THR A 467 -4.88 -5.88 -5.54
C THR A 467 -3.77 -6.33 -4.58
N ILE A 468 -2.91 -5.37 -4.20
CA ILE A 468 -1.92 -5.55 -3.14
C ILE A 468 -2.52 -6.05 -1.82
N TYR A 469 -3.79 -5.71 -1.54
CA TYR A 469 -4.48 -6.06 -0.30
C TYR A 469 -4.84 -7.54 -0.21
N ASP A 470 -4.79 -8.26 -1.33
CA ASP A 470 -5.07 -9.71 -1.43
C ASP A 470 -3.81 -10.57 -1.24
N LEU A 471 -2.63 -9.95 -1.18
CA LEU A 471 -1.36 -10.67 -1.20
C LEU A 471 -0.73 -10.79 0.18
N LYS A 472 -0.28 -12.01 0.49
CA LYS A 472 0.60 -12.27 1.63
C LYS A 472 1.98 -12.58 1.09
N ALA A 473 2.97 -11.75 1.39
CA ALA A 473 4.35 -12.04 1.06
C ALA A 473 4.80 -13.37 1.65
N THR A 474 5.22 -14.26 0.76
CA THR A 474 5.88 -15.52 1.09
C THR A 474 7.22 -15.67 0.38
N ASP A 475 7.57 -14.69 -0.45
CA ASP A 475 8.80 -14.68 -1.24
C ASP A 475 9.95 -14.00 -0.49
N SER A 476 11.16 -14.32 -0.93
CA SER A 476 12.38 -13.62 -0.56
C SER A 476 13.24 -13.50 -1.82
N PRO A 477 13.03 -12.44 -2.61
CA PRO A 477 13.75 -12.19 -3.86
C PRO A 477 15.17 -11.65 -3.64
N GLU A 478 15.61 -11.42 -2.40
CA GLU A 478 16.96 -10.94 -2.06
C GLU A 478 17.39 -9.69 -2.87
N GLY A 479 16.45 -8.76 -3.06
CA GLY A 479 16.66 -7.52 -3.82
C GLY A 479 16.39 -7.60 -5.33
N GLU A 480 15.99 -8.75 -5.86
CA GLU A 480 15.60 -8.85 -7.27
C GLU A 480 14.34 -8.03 -7.57
N ALA A 481 14.31 -7.39 -8.75
CA ALA A 481 13.30 -6.39 -9.11
C ALA A 481 12.43 -6.78 -10.32
N TYR A 482 12.82 -7.78 -11.11
CA TYR A 482 12.14 -8.13 -12.36
C TYR A 482 11.92 -9.62 -12.54
N ILE A 483 10.85 -9.98 -13.24
CA ILE A 483 10.42 -11.36 -13.42
C ILE A 483 11.43 -12.24 -14.19
N ALA A 484 12.24 -11.61 -15.05
CA ALA A 484 13.31 -12.30 -15.76
C ALA A 484 14.40 -12.83 -14.82
N SER A 485 14.56 -12.20 -13.64
CA SER A 485 15.56 -12.57 -12.65
C SER A 485 14.99 -13.47 -11.54
N TYR A 486 13.72 -13.30 -11.19
CA TYR A 486 13.09 -14.03 -10.10
C TYR A 486 11.62 -14.41 -10.40
N PRO A 487 11.21 -15.67 -10.15
CA PRO A 487 9.83 -16.10 -10.35
C PRO A 487 8.97 -15.70 -9.15
N PHE A 488 8.54 -14.43 -9.14
CA PHE A 488 7.70 -13.90 -8.07
C PHE A 488 6.36 -14.64 -7.93
N LYS A 489 5.93 -14.87 -6.69
CA LYS A 489 4.68 -15.57 -6.33
C LYS A 489 3.70 -14.69 -5.56
N THR A 490 4.17 -13.61 -4.95
CA THR A 490 3.41 -12.79 -4.00
C THR A 490 3.75 -11.31 -4.05
N SER A 491 4.26 -10.81 -5.19
CA SER A 491 4.60 -9.40 -5.39
C SER A 491 3.60 -8.65 -6.26
N VAL A 492 3.66 -7.32 -6.20
CA VAL A 492 2.93 -6.42 -7.08
C VAL A 492 3.87 -5.73 -8.05
N ARG A 493 3.36 -5.34 -9.21
CA ARG A 493 4.12 -4.58 -10.22
C ARG A 493 3.78 -3.10 -10.12
N VAL A 494 4.80 -2.24 -10.11
CA VAL A 494 4.61 -0.79 -10.15
C VAL A 494 4.20 -0.35 -11.55
N THR A 495 3.02 0.24 -11.67
CA THR A 495 2.45 0.73 -12.93
C THR A 495 2.33 2.24 -12.99
N GLY A 496 2.67 2.95 -11.92
CA GLY A 496 2.63 4.41 -11.90
C GLY A 496 3.01 4.98 -10.54
N PHE A 497 2.95 6.30 -10.43
CA PHE A 497 3.26 7.04 -9.20
C PHE A 497 2.29 8.21 -9.06
N ALA A 498 1.65 8.33 -7.90
CA ALA A 498 0.76 9.42 -7.57
C ALA A 498 1.28 10.21 -6.37
N GLU A 499 1.15 11.52 -6.43
CA GLU A 499 1.45 12.41 -5.31
C GLU A 499 0.17 12.68 -4.51
N PHE A 500 0.24 12.45 -3.21
CA PHE A 500 -0.83 12.74 -2.26
C PHE A 500 -0.33 13.68 -1.18
N LYS A 501 -1.22 14.53 -0.68
CA LYS A 501 -1.00 15.27 0.56
C LYS A 501 -1.67 14.53 1.70
N LEU A 502 -0.88 14.13 2.70
CA LEU A 502 -1.39 13.43 3.88
C LEU A 502 -2.39 14.29 4.66
N LEU A 503 -3.44 13.66 5.16
CA LEU A 503 -4.44 14.27 6.02
C LEU A 503 -4.23 13.84 7.48
N ASP A 504 -4.52 14.76 8.39
CA ASP A 504 -4.72 14.42 9.79
C ASP A 504 -6.04 13.66 9.94
N GLU A 505 -6.09 12.68 10.85
CA GLU A 505 -7.28 11.85 11.07
C GLU A 505 -8.52 12.69 11.43
N GLY A 506 -8.33 13.78 12.17
CA GLY A 506 -9.40 14.73 12.51
C GLY A 506 -9.95 15.50 11.30
N ASN A 507 -9.24 15.49 10.17
CA ASN A 507 -9.63 16.16 8.92
C ASN A 507 -10.17 15.20 7.85
N TYR A 508 -10.31 13.91 8.15
CA TYR A 508 -10.94 12.97 7.21
C TYR A 508 -12.38 13.41 6.93
N THR A 509 -12.84 13.25 5.69
CA THR A 509 -14.22 13.58 5.33
C THR A 509 -15.17 12.59 6.01
N ARG A 510 -15.92 13.07 7.00
CA ARG A 510 -16.82 12.26 7.85
C ARG A 510 -18.29 12.52 7.57
N VAL A 511 -19.11 11.47 7.63
CA VAL A 511 -20.58 11.49 7.66
C VAL A 511 -21.05 10.81 8.96
N GLY A 512 -21.11 11.57 10.04
CA GLY A 512 -21.51 11.10 11.38
C GLY A 512 -20.67 11.75 12.49
N GLU A 513 -21.05 11.53 13.76
CA GLU A 513 -20.38 12.15 14.92
C GLU A 513 -19.44 11.19 15.71
N ASN A 514 -19.48 9.86 15.49
CA ASN A 514 -18.73 8.87 16.30
C ASN A 514 -17.88 7.92 15.45
N TYR A 515 -16.71 7.54 15.99
CA TYR A 515 -15.69 6.70 15.34
C TYR A 515 -15.94 5.19 15.47
N GLU A 516 -16.64 4.72 16.50
CA GLU A 516 -16.81 3.28 16.80
C GLU A 516 -18.04 2.62 16.13
N ASP A 517 -19.04 3.42 15.72
CA ASP A 517 -20.26 2.94 15.05
C ASP A 517 -20.24 3.13 13.52
N GLY A 518 -19.08 3.52 13.00
CA GLY A 518 -18.83 3.64 11.57
C GLY A 518 -19.12 5.03 10.99
N ASP A 519 -18.08 5.58 10.36
CA ASP A 519 -18.16 6.78 9.55
C ASP A 519 -18.51 6.37 8.10
N ASN A 520 -19.80 6.33 7.76
CA ASN A 520 -20.31 5.81 6.47
C ASN A 520 -20.07 6.79 5.29
N GLY A 521 -18.93 7.48 5.27
CA GLY A 521 -18.50 8.28 4.12
C GLY A 521 -18.21 7.42 2.88
N ASP A 522 -17.91 8.04 1.74
CA ASP A 522 -17.60 7.35 0.46
C ASP A 522 -16.46 6.32 0.60
N LEU A 523 -15.53 6.53 1.54
CA LEU A 523 -14.36 5.66 1.76
C LEU A 523 -14.55 4.62 2.87
N GLY A 524 -15.72 4.60 3.51
CA GLY A 524 -16.01 3.74 4.66
C GLY A 524 -15.44 4.28 5.98
N PRO A 525 -15.68 3.53 7.08
CA PRO A 525 -15.28 3.93 8.43
C PRO A 525 -13.79 4.22 8.57
N VAL A 526 -13.48 5.15 9.47
CA VAL A 526 -12.11 5.38 9.93
C VAL A 526 -11.70 4.19 10.80
N MET A 527 -10.58 3.59 10.45
CA MET A 527 -10.06 2.41 11.12
C MET A 527 -8.67 2.72 11.70
N PRO A 528 -8.30 2.15 12.87
CA PRO A 528 -6.96 2.29 13.42
C PRO A 528 -5.86 1.96 12.39
N GLY A 529 -4.82 2.80 12.30
CA GLY A 529 -3.71 2.59 11.36
C GLY A 529 -4.04 2.81 9.88
N GLN A 530 -5.23 3.36 9.57
CA GLN A 530 -5.62 3.81 8.23
C GLN A 530 -4.95 5.13 7.89
N VAL A 531 -4.48 5.26 6.64
CA VAL A 531 -3.87 6.50 6.13
C VAL A 531 -4.70 7.02 4.97
N ARG A 532 -5.08 8.30 5.02
CA ARG A 532 -5.75 8.99 3.91
C ARG A 532 -4.95 10.20 3.45
N GLY A 533 -5.18 10.59 2.20
CA GLY A 533 -4.61 11.81 1.63
C GLY A 533 -5.45 12.36 0.49
N THR A 534 -5.27 13.64 0.17
CA THR A 534 -5.85 14.25 -1.03
C THR A 534 -4.91 14.08 -2.21
N PHE A 535 -5.43 13.58 -3.33
CA PHE A 535 -4.64 13.44 -4.55
C PHE A 535 -4.25 14.81 -5.12
N GLU A 536 -2.97 15.00 -5.44
CA GLU A 536 -2.45 16.26 -6.00
C GLU A 536 -2.24 16.14 -7.51
N ARG A 537 -1.54 15.09 -7.96
CA ARG A 537 -1.23 14.82 -9.38
C ARG A 537 -0.62 13.45 -9.59
N TYR A 538 -0.62 12.98 -10.84
CA TYR A 538 0.26 11.88 -11.25
C TYR A 538 1.68 12.39 -11.47
N ILE A 539 2.66 11.64 -10.96
CA ILE A 539 4.05 11.75 -11.39
C ILE A 539 4.25 10.88 -12.63
N VAL A 540 3.72 9.65 -12.59
CA VAL A 540 3.61 8.73 -13.73
C VAL A 540 2.21 8.15 -13.72
N GLU A 541 1.47 8.40 -14.80
CA GLU A 541 0.10 7.91 -14.97
C GLU A 541 0.12 6.44 -15.45
N PRO A 542 -0.67 5.55 -14.83
CA PRO A 542 -0.78 4.15 -15.27
C PRO A 542 -1.18 4.02 -16.74
N GLY A 543 -0.54 3.09 -17.45
CA GLY A 543 -0.80 2.83 -18.88
C GLY A 543 -0.30 3.89 -19.86
N LYS A 544 0.30 5.00 -19.39
CA LYS A 544 0.81 6.07 -20.27
C LYS A 544 2.08 5.68 -21.03
N TYR A 545 2.91 4.83 -20.44
CA TYR A 545 4.16 4.34 -21.02
C TYR A 545 4.06 2.82 -21.21
N PRO A 546 4.76 2.25 -22.22
CA PRO A 546 4.83 0.81 -22.35
C PRO A 546 5.58 0.20 -21.15
N MET A 547 5.11 -0.96 -20.67
CA MET A 547 5.81 -1.72 -19.64
C MET A 547 7.16 -2.22 -20.19
N PRO A 548 8.25 -2.11 -19.39
CA PRO A 548 9.60 -2.48 -19.82
C PRO A 548 9.80 -3.99 -19.99
#